data_AF-A0A958B2Q8-F1
#
_entry.id   AF-A0A958B2Q8-F1
#
_cell.length_a   1.000
_cell.length_b   1.000
_cell.length_c   1.000
_cell.angle_alpha   90.00
_cell.angle_beta   90.00
_cell.angle_gamma   90.00
#
_symmetry.space_group_name_H-M   'P 1'
#
loop_
_entity.id
_entity.type
_entity.pdbx_description
1 polymer ?
#
loop_
_entity_poly.entity_id
_entity_poly.type
_entity_poly.pdbx_seq_one_letter_code
_entity_poly.pdbx_strand_id
1 'polypeptide(L)'
;MFDSIAQLVAEAGVTGHSLHEVIIEAEMANSGKPRDHLMSRMGKRLEIMQRAAAQGISEPVMSISGISGGSAYRFWNWLDAGHEPLTGPILSRAVARAMAVNEVNAGMGC
;
A
#
# COMPACT_ATOMS: atom_id res chain seq x y z
N MET A 1 4.10 -13.62 19.81
CA MET A 1 4.60 -12.84 18.66
C MET A 1 5.96 -13.41 18.30
N PHE A 2 6.35 -13.42 17.03
CA PHE A 2 7.64 -13.97 16.60
C PHE A 2 8.77 -12.97 16.90
N ASP A 3 9.89 -13.45 17.41
CA ASP A 3 11.06 -12.64 17.76
C ASP A 3 12.06 -12.51 16.60
N SER A 4 11.88 -13.28 15.52
CA SER A 4 12.68 -13.18 14.30
C SER A 4 11.97 -13.77 13.07
N ILE A 5 12.44 -13.40 11.88
CA ILE A 5 12.03 -14.02 10.61
C ILE A 5 12.38 -15.52 10.60
N ALA A 6 13.53 -15.89 11.17
CA ALA A 6 13.95 -17.29 11.25
C ALA A 6 12.96 -18.15 12.03
N GLN A 7 12.44 -17.63 13.15
CA GLN A 7 11.40 -18.31 13.94
C GLN A 7 10.09 -18.45 13.15
N LEU A 8 9.65 -17.39 12.47
CA LEU A 8 8.44 -17.43 11.65
C LEU A 8 8.56 -18.48 10.52
N VAL A 9 9.72 -18.55 9.86
CA VAL A 9 9.97 -19.55 8.80
C VAL A 9 10.03 -20.96 9.36
N ALA A 10 10.65 -21.16 10.53
CA ALA A 10 10.68 -22.45 11.20
C ALA A 10 9.27 -22.93 11.56
N GLU A 11 8.44 -22.05 12.12
CA GLU A 11 7.04 -22.35 12.46
C GLU A 11 6.22 -22.74 11.23
N ALA A 12 6.36 -22.00 10.12
CA ALA A 12 5.73 -22.34 8.85
C ALA A 12 6.19 -23.72 8.31
N GLY A 13 7.48 -24.04 8.48
CA GLY A 13 8.02 -25.35 8.12
C GLY A 13 7.47 -26.50 8.97
N VAL A 14 7.31 -26.30 10.28
CA VAL A 14 6.79 -27.31 11.22
C VAL A 14 5.29 -27.55 11.03
N THR A 15 4.52 -26.49 10.88
CA THR A 15 3.05 -26.55 10.72
C THR A 15 2.62 -26.96 9.30
N GLY A 16 3.51 -26.81 8.32
CA GLY A 16 3.16 -26.96 6.90
C GLY A 16 2.28 -25.80 6.37
N HIS A 17 2.07 -24.76 7.19
CA HIS A 17 1.33 -23.57 6.81
C HIS A 17 2.22 -22.60 6.04
N SER A 18 1.60 -21.82 5.16
CA SER A 18 2.28 -20.69 4.53
C SER A 18 2.54 -19.56 5.56
N LEU A 19 3.52 -18.68 5.29
CA LEU A 19 3.87 -17.59 6.22
C LEU A 19 2.68 -16.70 6.61
N HIS A 20 1.80 -16.37 5.67
CA HIS A 20 0.64 -15.52 5.95
C HIS A 20 -0.38 -16.22 6.84
N GLU A 21 -0.48 -17.54 6.76
CA GLU A 21 -1.37 -18.35 7.59
C GLU A 21 -0.85 -18.39 9.04
N VAL A 22 0.45 -18.63 9.21
CA VAL A 22 1.09 -18.57 10.53
C VAL A 22 0.91 -17.18 11.18
N ILE A 23 1.00 -16.11 10.40
CA ILE A 23 0.77 -14.74 10.88
C ILE A 23 -0.69 -14.51 11.26
N ILE A 24 -1.66 -14.99 10.45
CA ILE A 24 -3.08 -14.76 10.76
C ILE A 24 -3.50 -15.52 12.02
N GLU A 25 -3.05 -16.76 12.19
CA GLU A 25 -3.28 -17.57 13.39
C GLU A 25 -2.68 -16.91 14.64
N ALA A 26 -1.45 -16.41 14.55
CA ALA A 26 -0.80 -15.69 15.64
C ALA A 26 -1.54 -14.40 16.02
N GLU A 27 -2.01 -13.62 15.03
CA GLU A 27 -2.81 -12.41 15.28
C GLU A 27 -4.19 -12.75 15.87
N MET A 28 -4.82 -13.85 15.45
CA MET A 28 -6.06 -14.36 16.07
C MET A 28 -5.84 -14.67 17.55
N ALA A 29 -4.78 -15.42 17.87
CA ALA A 29 -4.43 -15.77 19.25
C ALA A 29 -4.09 -14.53 20.10
N ASN A 30 -3.36 -13.57 19.55
CA ASN A 30 -2.94 -12.37 20.26
C ASN A 30 -4.09 -11.36 20.48
N SER A 31 -4.94 -11.16 19.48
CA SER A 31 -6.01 -10.15 19.52
C SER A 31 -7.36 -10.69 20.02
N GLY A 32 -7.52 -12.01 20.08
CA GLY A 32 -8.78 -12.68 20.38
C GLY A 32 -9.86 -12.50 19.30
N LYS A 33 -9.50 -12.00 18.11
CA LYS A 33 -10.44 -11.70 17.03
C LYS A 33 -10.52 -12.86 16.05
N PRO A 34 -11.72 -13.15 15.51
CA PRO A 34 -11.86 -14.20 14.50
C PRO A 34 -11.19 -13.79 13.19
N ARG A 35 -10.80 -14.81 12.40
CA ARG A 35 -10.17 -14.65 11.08
C ARG A 35 -10.90 -13.65 10.19
N ASP A 36 -12.22 -13.81 10.06
CA ASP A 36 -13.06 -12.97 9.19
C ASP A 36 -12.99 -11.49 9.55
N HIS A 37 -12.91 -11.19 10.85
CA HIS A 37 -12.73 -9.81 11.31
C HIS A 37 -11.36 -9.27 10.88
N LEU A 38 -10.29 -10.04 11.03
CA LEU A 38 -8.94 -9.64 10.64
C LEU A 38 -8.83 -9.46 9.11
N MET A 39 -9.36 -10.40 8.34
CA MET A 39 -9.41 -10.34 6.88
C MET A 39 -10.23 -9.14 6.40
N SER A 40 -11.41 -8.90 6.98
CA SER A 40 -12.24 -7.72 6.68
C SER A 40 -11.50 -6.41 6.96
N ARG A 41 -10.79 -6.34 8.11
CA ARG A 41 -9.98 -5.16 8.46
C ARG A 41 -8.85 -4.93 7.46
N MET A 42 -8.16 -5.98 7.02
CA MET A 42 -7.12 -5.87 5.98
C MET A 42 -7.71 -5.46 4.63
N GLY A 43 -8.86 -6.01 4.24
CA GLY A 43 -9.58 -5.63 3.02
C GLY A 43 -9.93 -4.13 3.00
N LYS A 44 -10.54 -3.62 4.08
CA LYS A 44 -10.83 -2.18 4.21
C LYS A 44 -9.60 -1.29 4.08
N ARG A 45 -8.46 -1.73 4.65
CA ARG A 45 -7.18 -0.99 4.53
C ARG A 45 -6.69 -0.99 3.08
N LEU A 46 -6.78 -2.12 2.39
CA LEU A 46 -6.41 -2.23 0.98
C LEU A 46 -7.26 -1.31 0.11
N GLU A 47 -8.57 -1.27 0.32
CA GLU A 47 -9.49 -0.36 -0.40
C GLU A 47 -9.10 1.11 -0.20
N ILE A 48 -8.76 1.51 1.03
CA ILE A 48 -8.30 2.88 1.33
C ILE A 48 -6.98 3.18 0.59
N MET A 49 -6.02 2.27 0.62
CA MET A 49 -4.74 2.43 -0.07
C MET A 49 -4.93 2.56 -1.60
N GLN A 50 -5.81 1.73 -2.18
CA GLN A 50 -6.16 1.79 -3.59
C GLN A 50 -6.83 3.11 -3.96
N ARG A 51 -7.76 3.59 -3.12
CA ARG A 51 -8.43 4.88 -3.32
C ARG A 51 -7.43 6.04 -3.28
N ALA A 52 -6.54 6.08 -2.30
CA ALA A 52 -5.52 7.13 -2.21
C ALA A 52 -4.58 7.14 -3.43
N ALA A 53 -4.12 5.97 -3.86
CA ALA A 53 -3.29 5.85 -5.05
C ALA A 53 -4.04 6.29 -6.32
N ALA A 54 -5.32 5.96 -6.44
CA ALA A 54 -6.17 6.35 -7.58
C ALA A 54 -6.48 7.85 -7.58
N GLN A 55 -6.80 8.44 -6.44
CA GLN A 55 -7.09 9.87 -6.31
C GLN A 55 -5.90 10.71 -6.78
N GLY A 56 -4.70 10.49 -6.21
CA GLY A 56 -3.55 11.34 -6.51
C GLY A 56 -2.99 11.22 -7.94
N ILE A 57 -3.37 10.19 -8.71
CA ILE A 57 -3.06 10.10 -10.15
C ILE A 57 -4.20 10.58 -11.04
N SER A 58 -5.43 10.69 -10.53
CA SER A 58 -6.62 11.12 -11.31
C SER A 58 -6.88 12.61 -11.21
N GLU A 59 -6.50 13.23 -10.09
CA GLU A 59 -6.62 14.65 -9.86
C GLU A 59 -5.42 15.18 -9.06
N PRO A 60 -5.05 16.46 -9.23
CA PRO A 60 -3.97 17.04 -8.46
C PRO A 60 -4.37 17.20 -6.99
N VAL A 61 -3.66 16.53 -6.09
CA VAL A 61 -3.83 16.70 -4.64
C VAL A 61 -2.73 17.60 -4.10
N MET A 62 -3.13 18.68 -3.42
CA MET A 62 -2.21 19.65 -2.83
C MET A 62 -2.07 19.41 -1.33
N SER A 63 -0.87 19.65 -0.79
CA SER A 63 -0.66 19.68 0.64
C SER A 63 -1.40 20.85 1.28
N ILE A 64 -1.66 20.75 2.59
CA ILE A 64 -2.37 21.81 3.34
C ILE A 64 -1.69 23.17 3.24
N SER A 65 -0.35 23.20 3.19
CA SER A 65 0.39 24.45 3.04
C SER A 65 0.33 25.02 1.62
N GLY A 66 -0.12 24.24 0.63
CA GLY A 66 -0.14 24.60 -0.79
C GLY A 66 1.24 24.59 -1.46
N ILE A 67 2.31 24.22 -0.75
CA ILE A 67 3.70 24.30 -1.25
C ILE A 67 4.06 23.11 -2.14
N SER A 68 3.38 21.98 -1.96
CA SER A 68 3.67 20.72 -2.66
C SER A 68 2.38 20.04 -3.10
N GLY A 69 2.47 19.22 -4.15
CA GLY A 69 1.34 18.43 -4.64
C GLY A 69 1.20 18.39 -6.15
N GLY A 70 0.27 17.54 -6.59
CA GLY A 70 -0.11 17.33 -7.99
C GLY A 70 0.99 16.77 -8.89
N SER A 71 2.14 16.37 -8.34
CA SER A 71 3.25 15.83 -9.13
C SER A 71 2.94 14.41 -9.58
N ALA A 72 2.23 13.63 -8.76
CA ALA A 72 1.78 12.30 -9.16
C ALA A 72 0.83 12.37 -10.35
N TYR A 73 -0.19 13.23 -10.30
CA TYR A 73 -1.11 13.51 -11.39
C TYR A 73 -0.39 13.95 -12.68
N ARG A 74 0.51 14.95 -12.58
CA ARG A 74 1.28 15.42 -13.75
C ARG A 74 2.13 14.31 -14.36
N PHE A 75 2.83 13.53 -13.53
CA PHE A 75 3.69 12.47 -14.02
C PHE A 75 2.90 11.31 -14.63
N TRP A 76 1.77 10.95 -14.03
CA TRP A 76 0.87 9.93 -14.58
C TRP A 76 0.36 10.31 -15.98
N ASN A 77 -0.13 11.54 -16.15
CA ASN A 77 -0.59 12.04 -17.46
C ASN A 77 0.54 12.07 -18.50
N TRP A 78 1.76 12.42 -18.09
CA TRP A 78 2.92 12.36 -18.97
C TRP A 78 3.22 10.92 -19.42
N LEU A 79 3.12 9.94 -18.52
CA LEU A 79 3.27 8.52 -18.89
C LEU A 79 2.14 8.05 -19.82
N ASP A 80 0.90 8.44 -19.55
CA ASP A 80 -0.27 8.05 -20.35
C ASP A 80 -0.30 8.72 -21.73
N ALA A 81 0.36 9.87 -21.89
CA ALA A 81 0.60 10.50 -23.19
C ALA A 81 1.62 9.74 -24.07
N GLY A 82 2.17 8.62 -23.59
CA GLY A 82 3.06 7.75 -24.35
C GLY A 82 4.53 8.16 -24.33
N HIS A 83 4.91 9.08 -23.43
CA HIS A 83 6.31 9.44 -23.28
C HIS A 83 7.13 8.29 -22.65
N GLU A 84 8.39 8.17 -23.06
CA GLU A 84 9.28 7.11 -22.59
C GLU A 84 10.05 7.54 -21.33
N PRO A 85 9.76 6.97 -20.15
CA PRO A 85 10.50 7.30 -18.95
C PRO A 85 11.86 6.61 -18.87
N LEU A 86 12.83 7.27 -18.24
CA LEU A 86 14.18 6.74 -18.01
C LEU A 86 14.20 5.37 -17.30
N THR A 87 13.27 5.14 -16.38
CA THR A 87 13.22 3.92 -15.55
C THR A 87 12.28 2.84 -16.11
N GLY A 88 11.75 3.04 -17.32
CA GLY A 88 10.77 2.16 -17.93
C GLY A 88 9.36 2.26 -17.31
N PRO A 89 8.36 1.65 -17.96
CA PRO A 89 6.95 1.88 -17.64
C PRO A 89 6.52 1.35 -16.27
N ILE A 90 7.04 0.19 -15.86
CA ILE A 90 6.63 -0.46 -14.61
C ILE A 90 7.08 0.35 -13.40
N LEU A 91 8.38 0.67 -13.32
CA LEU A 91 8.94 1.41 -12.20
C LEU A 91 8.39 2.85 -12.17
N SER A 92 8.23 3.49 -13.31
CA SER A 92 7.64 4.84 -13.38
C SER A 92 6.20 4.89 -12.87
N ARG A 93 5.36 3.93 -13.25
CA ARG A 93 3.98 3.85 -12.74
C ARG A 93 3.95 3.52 -11.24
N ALA A 94 4.89 2.72 -10.74
CA ALA A 94 5.03 2.46 -9.31
C ALA A 94 5.43 3.73 -8.54
N VAL A 95 6.39 4.50 -9.07
CA VAL A 95 6.81 5.80 -8.50
C VAL A 95 5.64 6.79 -8.50
N ALA A 96 4.90 6.90 -9.60
CA ALA A 96 3.72 7.78 -9.67
C ALA A 96 2.67 7.44 -8.60
N ARG A 97 2.38 6.15 -8.39
CA ARG A 97 1.46 5.71 -7.33
C ARG A 97 2.00 5.97 -5.93
N ALA A 98 3.29 5.78 -5.70
CA ALA A 98 3.92 6.09 -4.41
C ALA A 98 3.85 7.59 -4.11
N MET A 99 4.08 8.44 -5.12
CA MET A 99 3.90 9.89 -5.00
C MET A 99 2.43 10.24 -4.72
N ALA A 100 1.47 9.60 -5.40
CA ALA A 100 0.04 9.85 -5.19
C ALA A 100 -0.38 9.61 -3.74
N VAL A 101 0.04 8.49 -3.15
CA VAL A 101 -0.25 8.18 -1.75
C VAL A 101 0.40 9.20 -0.80
N ASN A 102 1.64 9.63 -1.08
CA ASN A 102 2.31 10.66 -0.28
C ASN A 102 1.62 12.02 -0.38
N GLU A 103 1.13 12.40 -1.57
CA GLU A 103 0.42 13.66 -1.79
C GLU A 103 -0.96 13.66 -1.11
N VAL A 104 -1.73 12.56 -1.21
CA VAL A 104 -2.99 12.38 -0.46
C VAL A 104 -2.76 12.48 1.04
N ASN A 105 -1.69 11.85 1.55
CA ASN A 105 -1.33 11.97 2.96
C ASN A 105 -0.95 13.42 3.36
N ALA A 106 -0.19 14.13 2.52
CA ALA A 106 0.19 15.53 2.77
C ALA A 106 -1.01 16.49 2.67
N GLY A 107 -2.01 16.14 1.86
CA GLY A 107 -3.31 16.78 1.81
C GLY A 107 -4.27 16.33 2.92
N MET A 108 -3.83 15.48 3.86
CA MET A 108 -4.65 14.88 4.92
C MET A 108 -5.91 14.15 4.42
N GLY A 109 -5.89 13.67 3.17
CA GLY A 109 -7.03 12.99 2.55
C GLY A 109 -8.18 13.90 2.14
N CYS A 110 -7.94 15.22 2.04
CA CYS A 110 -8.89 16.18 1.47
C CYS A 110 -9.10 15.98 -0.03
#